data_AF-A0A524NWQ0-F1
#
_entry.id   AF-A0A524NWQ0-F1
#
_cell.length_a   1.000
_cell.length_b   1.000
_cell.length_c   1.000
_cell.angle_alpha   90.00
_cell.angle_beta   90.00
_cell.angle_gamma   90.00
#
_symmetry.space_group_name_H-M   'P 1'
#
loop_
_entity.id
_entity.type
_entity.pdbx_description
1 polymer ?
#
loop_
_entity_poly.entity_id
_entity_poly.type
_entity_poly.pdbx_seq_one_letter_code
_entity_poly.pdbx_strand_id
1 'polypeptide(L)'
;ITPGGGGTQRLTRLVGPQHAKDLIFTGKIISAEEAKRIGLVIDVFSPEEFDQKLEHINKAILKNSNKAISECKLLVQQATFTSSAGFSQEEKVFGQRFASGEPRQRLQLTKEMMKK
;
A
#
# COMPACT_ATOMS: atom_id res chain seq x y z
N ILE A 1 -2.94 12.40 9.78
CA ILE A 1 -2.31 11.25 10.47
C ILE A 1 -1.18 10.74 9.59
N THR A 2 -0.09 10.22 10.16
CA THR A 2 0.91 9.50 9.37
C THR A 2 0.36 8.11 8.99
N PRO A 3 0.91 7.41 7.99
CA PRO A 3 0.68 5.98 7.86
C PRO A 3 1.11 5.25 9.13
N GLY A 4 0.42 4.16 9.48
CA GLY A 4 0.70 3.34 10.67
C GLY A 4 0.76 1.83 10.42
N GLY A 5 0.44 1.38 9.20
CA GLY A 5 0.35 -0.04 8.84
C GLY A 5 1.56 -0.56 8.07
N GLY A 6 2.66 0.20 7.97
CA GLY A 6 3.80 -0.06 7.10
C GLY A 6 3.67 0.61 5.72
N GLY A 7 2.83 1.63 5.59
CA GLY A 7 2.58 2.33 4.33
C GLY A 7 3.81 3.09 3.84
N THR A 8 4.57 3.73 4.73
CA THR A 8 5.82 4.40 4.36
C THR A 8 6.89 3.40 3.93
N GLN A 9 6.86 2.19 4.49
CA GLN A 9 7.84 1.14 4.21
C GLN A 9 7.55 0.44 2.88
N ARG A 10 6.32 -0.07 2.71
CA ARG A 10 5.96 -0.84 1.51
C ARG A 10 5.86 0.05 0.27
N LEU A 11 5.21 1.21 0.37
CA LEU A 11 5.01 2.09 -0.78
C LEU A 11 6.36 2.57 -1.34
N THR A 12 7.28 2.98 -0.47
CA THR A 12 8.62 3.44 -0.89
C THR A 12 9.38 2.36 -1.66
N ARG A 13 9.20 1.08 -1.30
CA ARG A 13 9.86 -0.04 -2.00
C ARG A 13 9.22 -0.35 -3.35
N LEU A 14 7.91 -0.17 -3.48
CA LEU A 14 7.15 -0.43 -4.70
C LEU A 14 7.37 0.67 -5.76
N VAL A 15 7.22 1.93 -5.37
CA VAL A 15 7.16 3.06 -6.33
C VAL A 15 8.37 3.98 -6.27
N GLY A 16 9.35 3.68 -5.41
CA GLY A 16 10.50 4.53 -5.14
C GLY A 16 10.17 5.73 -4.23
N PRO A 17 11.22 6.38 -3.68
CA PRO A 17 11.04 7.43 -2.65
C PRO A 17 10.38 8.71 -3.17
N GLN A 18 10.48 9.00 -4.48
CA GLN A 18 9.90 10.22 -5.05
C GLN A 18 8.38 10.12 -5.14
N HIS A 19 7.86 9.08 -5.80
CA HIS A 19 6.42 8.84 -5.88
C HIS A 19 5.80 8.54 -4.51
N ALA A 20 6.52 7.84 -3.62
CA ALA A 20 6.02 7.60 -2.27
C ALA A 20 5.82 8.90 -1.49
N LYS A 21 6.78 9.84 -1.54
CA LYS A 21 6.65 11.16 -0.88
C LYS A 21 5.49 11.96 -1.44
N ASP A 22 5.38 12.03 -2.76
CA ASP A 22 4.29 12.72 -3.44
C ASP A 22 2.92 12.18 -2.99
N LEU A 23 2.72 10.86 -3.02
CA LEU A 23 1.47 10.22 -2.58
C LEU A 23 1.21 10.40 -1.07
N ILE A 24 2.22 10.19 -0.21
CA ILE A 24 2.06 10.26 1.25
C ILE A 24 1.79 11.69 1.73
N PHE A 25 2.44 12.69 1.11
CA PHE A 25 2.34 14.07 1.55
C PHE A 25 1.08 14.76 1.04
N THR A 26 0.68 14.46 -0.21
CA THR A 26 -0.49 15.10 -0.83
C THR A 26 -1.78 14.35 -0.53
N GLY A 27 -1.71 13.04 -0.28
CA GLY A 27 -2.89 12.18 -0.19
C GLY A 27 -3.69 12.13 -1.50
N LYS A 28 -3.07 12.46 -2.65
CA LYS A 28 -3.77 12.50 -3.93
C LYS A 28 -4.27 11.12 -4.33
N ILE A 29 -5.42 11.12 -5.01
CA ILE A 29 -5.95 9.93 -5.68
C ILE A 29 -5.32 9.86 -7.07
N ILE A 30 -4.88 8.67 -7.46
CA ILE A 30 -4.31 8.40 -8.79
C ILE A 30 -5.20 7.42 -9.54
N SER A 31 -5.13 7.45 -10.88
CA SER A 31 -5.81 6.48 -11.72
C SER A 31 -5.13 5.11 -11.67
N ALA A 32 -5.81 4.07 -12.16
CA ALA A 32 -5.25 2.73 -12.25
C ALA A 32 -4.02 2.69 -13.17
N GLU A 33 -4.06 3.42 -14.28
CA GLU A 33 -3.00 3.53 -15.27
C GLU A 33 -1.75 4.19 -14.66
N GLU A 34 -1.94 5.27 -13.91
CA GLU A 34 -0.84 5.91 -13.19
C GLU A 34 -0.26 4.98 -12.12
N ALA A 35 -1.11 4.27 -11.37
CA ALA A 35 -0.68 3.28 -10.40
C ALA A 35 0.18 2.18 -11.05
N LYS A 36 -0.19 1.73 -12.25
CA LYS A 36 0.62 0.76 -13.03
C LYS A 36 1.94 1.38 -13.48
N ARG A 37 1.89 2.61 -14.02
CA ARG A 37 3.07 3.33 -14.51
C ARG A 37 4.15 3.51 -13.44
N ILE A 38 3.75 3.78 -12.20
CA ILE A 38 4.68 3.95 -11.07
C ILE A 38 5.05 2.64 -10.36
N GLY A 39 4.49 1.50 -10.78
CA GLY A 39 4.76 0.19 -10.17
C GLY A 39 4.00 -0.10 -8.88
N LEU A 40 2.93 0.64 -8.58
CA LEU A 40 2.06 0.37 -7.43
C LEU A 40 1.18 -0.86 -7.67
N VAL A 41 0.74 -1.07 -8.90
CA VAL A 41 -0.01 -2.25 -9.33
C VAL A 41 0.71 -2.92 -10.52
N ILE A 42 0.52 -4.22 -10.67
CA ILE A 42 1.19 -5.01 -11.72
C ILE A 42 0.51 -4.79 -13.08
N ASP A 43 -0.83 -4.79 -13.10
CA ASP A 43 -1.61 -4.67 -14.32
C ASP A 43 -2.96 -3.98 -14.07
N VAL A 44 -3.60 -3.55 -15.16
CA VAL A 44 -4.91 -2.87 -15.17
C VAL A 44 -5.72 -3.48 -16.30
N PHE A 45 -6.95 -3.89 -15.99
CA PHE A 45 -7.86 -4.52 -16.93
C PHE A 45 -9.17 -3.74 -16.98
N SER A 46 -9.85 -3.79 -18.11
CA SER A 46 -11.22 -3.28 -18.18
C SER A 46 -12.16 -4.17 -17.34
N PRO A 47 -13.33 -3.67 -16.92
CA PRO A 47 -14.31 -4.47 -16.20
C PRO A 47 -14.71 -5.75 -16.96
N GLU A 48 -14.81 -5.69 -18.29
CA GLU A 48 -15.23 -6.79 -19.15
C GLU A 48 -14.17 -7.91 -19.21
N GLU A 49 -12.88 -7.56 -19.09
CA GLU A 49 -11.77 -8.53 -19.13
C GLU A 49 -11.36 -9.05 -17.76
N PHE A 50 -11.80 -8.40 -16.67
CA PHE A 50 -11.28 -8.62 -15.32
C PHE A 50 -11.38 -10.09 -14.88
N ASP A 51 -12.57 -10.69 -14.98
CA ASP A 51 -12.80 -12.07 -14.52
C ASP A 51 -11.97 -13.08 -15.32
N GLN A 52 -11.87 -12.88 -16.64
CA GLN A 52 -11.08 -13.75 -17.50
C GLN A 52 -9.58 -13.70 -17.15
N LYS A 53 -9.04 -12.50 -16.93
CA LYS A 53 -7.63 -12.31 -16.57
C LYS A 53 -7.32 -12.85 -15.17
N LEU A 54 -8.22 -12.62 -14.22
CA LEU A 54 -8.11 -13.16 -12.87
C LEU A 54 -8.08 -14.69 -12.88
N GLU A 55 -8.98 -15.32 -13.62
CA GLU A 55 -9.02 -16.78 -13.76
C GLU A 55 -7.75 -17.33 -14.40
N HIS A 56 -7.21 -16.64 -15.40
CA HIS A 56 -5.94 -17.01 -16.02
C HIS A 56 -4.77 -17.02 -15.01
N ILE A 57 -4.67 -15.96 -14.20
CA ILE A 57 -3.64 -15.85 -13.15
C ILE A 57 -3.84 -16.93 -12.08
N ASN A 58 -5.08 -17.16 -11.64
CA ASN A 58 -5.40 -18.19 -10.65
C ASN A 58 -4.99 -19.58 -11.14
N LYS A 59 -5.35 -19.97 -12.38
CA LYS A 59 -4.91 -21.25 -12.97
C LYS A 59 -3.40 -21.36 -13.04
N ALA A 60 -2.71 -20.27 -13.38
CA ALA A 60 -1.24 -20.24 -13.44
C ALA A 60 -0.57 -20.40 -12.07
N ILE A 61 -1.22 -19.96 -10.98
CA ILE A 61 -0.74 -20.17 -9.59
C ILE A 61 -1.08 -21.59 -9.13
N LEU A 62 -2.34 -22.02 -9.27
CA LEU A 62 -2.87 -23.28 -8.73
C LEU A 62 -2.24 -24.54 -9.34
N LYS A 63 -1.60 -24.44 -10.52
CA LYS A 63 -0.83 -25.55 -11.10
C LYS A 63 0.46 -25.89 -10.35
N ASN A 64 0.91 -25.04 -9.41
CA ASN A 64 2.17 -25.22 -8.69
C ASN A 64 1.95 -25.76 -7.27
N SER A 65 3.02 -26.31 -6.66
CA SER A 65 3.00 -26.80 -5.29
C SER A 65 2.69 -25.67 -4.29
N ASN A 66 1.67 -25.88 -3.44
CA ASN A 66 1.33 -24.96 -2.35
C ASN A 66 2.52 -24.70 -1.40
N LYS A 67 3.33 -25.74 -1.13
CA LYS A 67 4.52 -25.62 -0.28
C LYS A 67 5.58 -24.73 -0.94
N ALA A 68 5.86 -24.96 -2.23
CA ALA A 68 6.82 -24.15 -2.97
C ALA A 68 6.38 -22.68 -3.07
N ILE A 69 5.09 -22.42 -3.31
CA ILE A 69 4.54 -21.05 -3.33
C ILE A 69 4.75 -20.37 -1.96
N SER A 70 4.47 -21.08 -0.86
CA SER A 70 4.64 -20.56 0.49
C SER A 70 6.10 -20.21 0.80
N GLU A 71 7.02 -21.10 0.45
CA GLU A 71 8.47 -20.90 0.61
C GLU A 71 8.96 -19.71 -0.25
N CYS A 72 8.57 -19.64 -1.52
CA CYS A 72 8.88 -18.51 -2.39
C CYS A 72 8.34 -17.18 -1.84
N LYS A 73 7.12 -17.18 -1.30
CA LYS A 73 6.53 -15.97 -0.69
C LYS A 73 7.35 -15.49 0.50
N LEU A 74 7.81 -16.41 1.35
CA LEU A 74 8.68 -16.07 2.48
C LEU A 74 10.03 -15.51 2.01
N LEU A 75 10.67 -16.17 1.05
CA LEU A 75 11.97 -15.74 0.51
C LEU A 75 11.88 -14.36 -0.17
N VAL A 76 10.84 -14.11 -0.96
CA VAL A 76 10.58 -12.79 -1.56
C VAL A 76 10.37 -11.73 -0.48
N GLN A 77 9.61 -12.04 0.58
CA GLN A 77 9.38 -11.11 1.69
C GLN A 77 10.70 -10.73 2.39
N GLN A 78 11.58 -11.71 2.63
CA GLN A 78 12.90 -11.50 3.24
C GLN A 78 13.86 -10.73 2.33
N ALA A 79 13.85 -11.01 1.02
CA ALA A 79 14.63 -10.26 0.04
C ALA A 79 14.15 -8.80 -0.12
N THR A 80 12.87 -8.55 0.17
CA THR A 80 12.26 -7.22 0.08
C THR A 80 12.51 -6.38 1.33
N PHE A 81 12.45 -7.00 2.52
CA PHE A 81 12.60 -6.32 3.81
C PHE A 81 13.64 -7.02 4.67
N THR A 82 14.77 -6.35 4.88
CA THR A 82 15.90 -6.87 5.67
C THR A 82 15.80 -6.54 7.16
N SER A 83 14.89 -5.64 7.55
CA SER A 83 14.69 -5.23 8.93
C SER A 83 13.24 -4.80 9.19
N SER A 84 12.75 -5.10 10.40
CA SER A 84 11.47 -4.60 10.91
C SER A 84 11.55 -3.18 11.49
N ALA A 85 12.75 -2.61 11.65
CA ALA A 85 12.95 -1.35 12.36
C ALA A 85 12.14 -0.18 11.78
N GLY A 86 12.05 -0.08 10.45
CA GLY A 86 11.25 0.95 9.78
C GLY A 86 9.75 0.81 10.06
N PHE A 87 9.24 -0.43 10.11
CA PHE A 87 7.84 -0.70 10.48
C PHE A 87 7.56 -0.33 11.93
N SER A 88 8.44 -0.73 12.86
CA SER A 88 8.29 -0.40 14.29
C SER A 88 8.37 1.11 14.54
N GLN A 89 9.22 1.82 13.80
CA GLN A 89 9.30 3.28 13.88
C GLN A 89 8.03 3.95 13.31
N GLU A 90 7.49 3.46 12.20
CA GLU A 90 6.22 3.95 11.64
C GLU A 90 5.07 3.78 12.65
N GLU A 91 4.94 2.59 13.24
CA GLU A 91 3.93 2.27 14.25
C GLU A 91 4.05 3.18 15.48
N LYS A 92 5.26 3.40 15.99
CA LYS A 92 5.52 4.31 17.11
C LYS A 92 5.09 5.75 16.80
N VAL A 93 5.50 6.27 15.65
CA VAL A 93 5.16 7.65 15.23
C VAL A 93 3.65 7.78 15.03
N PHE A 94 3.01 6.79 14.42
CA PHE A 94 1.56 6.73 14.29
C PHE A 94 0.86 6.80 15.64
N GLY A 95 1.25 5.94 16.59
CA GLY A 95 0.67 5.90 17.94
C GLY A 95 0.80 7.25 18.66
N GLN A 96 1.97 7.88 18.59
CA GLN A 96 2.20 9.21 19.17
C GLN A 96 1.32 10.28 18.54
N ARG A 97 1.22 10.31 17.20
CA ARG A 97 0.36 11.26 16.49
C ARG A 97 -1.11 11.01 16.78
N PHE A 98 -1.54 9.76 16.86
CA PHE A 98 -2.91 9.40 17.17
C PHE A 98 -3.31 9.85 18.58
N ALA A 99 -2.44 9.61 19.56
CA ALA A 99 -2.65 10.00 20.95
C ALA A 99 -2.62 11.53 21.18
N SER A 100 -2.02 12.31 20.27
CA SER A 100 -1.90 13.77 20.41
C SER A 100 -3.22 14.54 20.37
N GLY A 101 -4.34 13.90 20.00
CA GLY A 101 -5.63 14.56 19.84
C GLY A 101 -5.79 15.37 18.56
N GLU A 102 -4.69 15.74 17.89
CA GLU A 102 -4.67 16.44 16.59
C GLU A 102 -5.55 15.76 15.53
N PRO A 103 -5.59 14.41 15.40
CA PRO A 103 -6.45 13.79 14.40
C PRO A 103 -7.94 14.00 14.67
N ARG A 104 -8.37 13.96 15.94
CA ARG A 104 -9.77 14.21 16.32
C ARG A 104 -10.18 15.64 15.98
N GLN A 105 -9.30 16.60 16.28
CA GLN A 105 -9.52 18.01 15.96
C GLN A 105 -9.66 18.20 14.44
N ARG A 106 -8.79 17.59 13.63
CA ARG A 106 -8.89 17.68 12.17
C ARG A 106 -10.17 17.07 11.62
N LEU A 107 -10.60 15.90 12.10
CA LEU A 107 -11.87 15.30 11.66
C LEU A 107 -13.06 16.21 11.93
N GLN A 108 -13.06 16.93 13.06
CA GLN A 108 -14.12 17.87 13.39
C GLN A 108 -14.14 19.05 12.42
N LEU A 109 -12.97 19.64 12.14
CA LEU A 109 -12.84 20.73 11.15
C LEU A 109 -13.32 20.30 9.75
N THR A 110 -12.94 19.11 9.29
CA THR A 110 -13.42 18.59 7.99
C THR A 110 -14.94 18.47 7.96
N LYS A 111 -15.56 17.93 9.01
CA LYS A 111 -17.02 17.83 9.12
C LYS A 111 -17.72 19.18 9.10
N GLU A 112 -17.12 20.20 9.71
CA GLU A 112 -17.65 21.56 9.72
C GLU A 112 -17.55 22.22 8.33
N MET A 113 -16.44 22.00 7.62
CA MET A 113 -16.26 22.50 6.24
C MET A 113 -17.23 21.86 5.25
N MET A 114 -17.56 20.57 5.40
CA MET A 114 -18.49 19.85 4.52
C MET A 114 -19.98 20.17 4.77
N LYS A 115 -20.30 20.93 5.83
CA LYS A 115 -21.68 21.37 6.15
C LYS A 115 -22.05 22.75 5.58
N LYS A 116 -21.07 23.47 5.02
CA LYS A 116 -21.29 24.72 4.26
C LYS A 116 -21.39 24.42 2.78
#